data_AF-A0AAU5QBQ4-F1
#
_entry.id   AF-A0AAU5QBQ4-F1
#
_cell.length_a   1.000
_cell.length_b   1.000
_cell.length_c   1.000
_cell.angle_alpha   90.00
_cell.angle_beta   90.00
_cell.angle_gamma   90.00
#
_symmetry.space_group_name_H-M   'P 1'
#
loop_
_entity.id
_entity.type
_entity.pdbx_description
1 polymer ?
#
loop_
_entity_poly.entity_id
_entity_poly.type
_entity_poly.pdbx_seq_one_letter_code
_entity_poly.pdbx_strand_id
1 'polypeptide(L)'
;MTDRTDGGERRMCGARAVMPLGLVSLVLDATPAARDPEELETVLRCPLEAHATGWHYDVVWQLDDPDSGDMWALWAEGDTPELVVIQPDCSARGRASGPNTVPVEARSASHNRKSVAQNEVCSLFALHPGGHSFEFTDSQDEDFRLAAACHELRAVIARQAQSSPDGLGERPSRRLSDD
;
A
#
# COMPACT_ATOMS: atom_id res chain seq x y z
N MET A 1 -43.70 -13.91 -0.23
CA MET A 1 -42.57 -13.20 -0.87
C MET A 1 -41.56 -12.92 0.22
N THR A 2 -40.63 -13.84 0.44
CA THR A 2 -39.57 -13.69 1.44
C THR A 2 -38.46 -12.85 0.83
N ASP A 3 -38.32 -11.67 1.41
CA ASP A 3 -37.17 -10.76 1.32
C ASP A 3 -35.88 -11.56 1.55
N ARG A 4 -35.13 -11.80 0.48
CA ARG A 4 -33.78 -12.34 0.58
C ARG A 4 -32.91 -11.19 1.05
N THR A 5 -32.60 -11.16 2.34
CA THR A 5 -31.36 -10.56 2.81
C THR A 5 -30.22 -11.37 2.19
N ASP A 6 -29.86 -11.00 0.97
CA ASP A 6 -28.56 -11.31 0.40
C ASP A 6 -27.57 -10.75 1.41
N GLY A 7 -26.87 -11.64 2.11
CA GLY A 7 -25.78 -11.25 2.99
C GLY A 7 -24.70 -10.70 2.08
N GLY A 8 -24.82 -9.42 1.71
CA GLY A 8 -24.05 -8.79 0.66
C GLY A 8 -22.56 -8.99 0.91
N GLU A 9 -21.99 -9.98 0.22
CA GLU A 9 -20.56 -10.22 0.23
C GLU A 9 -19.90 -8.95 -0.28
N ARG A 10 -19.15 -8.30 0.59
CA ARG A 10 -18.34 -7.14 0.21
C ARG A 10 -17.38 -7.60 -0.87
N ARG A 11 -17.54 -7.07 -2.08
CA ARG A 11 -16.66 -7.40 -3.19
C ARG A 11 -15.53 -6.39 -3.24
N MET A 12 -14.30 -6.87 -3.35
CA MET A 12 -13.15 -6.02 -3.64
C MET A 12 -13.22 -5.55 -5.09
N CYS A 13 -12.70 -4.35 -5.37
CA CYS A 13 -12.58 -3.82 -6.73
C CYS A 13 -11.67 -4.71 -7.57
N GLY A 14 -10.41 -4.88 -7.13
CA GLY A 14 -9.45 -5.79 -7.78
C GLY A 14 -9.04 -5.39 -9.20
N ALA A 15 -9.40 -4.19 -9.68
CA ALA A 15 -8.94 -3.66 -10.95
C ALA A 15 -7.40 -3.67 -10.98
N ARG A 16 -6.82 -4.01 -12.14
CA ARG A 16 -5.38 -4.20 -12.29
C ARG A 16 -4.78 -3.22 -13.26
N ALA A 17 -3.52 -2.86 -13.02
CA ALA A 17 -2.73 -2.14 -13.99
C ALA A 17 -1.24 -2.44 -13.85
N VAL A 18 -0.44 -2.05 -14.84
CA VAL A 18 1.02 -2.10 -14.78
C VAL A 18 1.53 -0.68 -14.83
N MET A 19 2.43 -0.33 -13.91
CA MET A 19 2.98 1.00 -13.85
C MET A 19 3.89 1.28 -15.06
N PRO A 20 3.67 2.38 -15.80
CA PRO A 20 4.54 2.77 -16.89
C PRO A 20 5.96 3.07 -16.41
N LEU A 21 6.94 2.80 -17.27
CA LEU A 21 8.35 2.97 -16.92
C LEU A 21 8.69 4.41 -16.48
N GLY A 22 8.06 5.41 -17.10
CA GLY A 22 8.25 6.81 -16.71
C GLY A 22 7.85 7.10 -15.26
N LEU A 23 6.78 6.47 -14.77
CA LEU A 23 6.37 6.61 -13.37
C LEU A 23 7.30 5.86 -12.42
N VAL A 24 7.81 4.69 -12.83
CA VAL A 24 8.80 3.96 -12.02
C VAL A 24 10.05 4.79 -11.80
N SER A 25 10.61 5.36 -12.88
CA SER A 25 11.77 6.22 -12.76
C SER A 25 11.47 7.45 -11.90
N LEU A 26 10.29 8.05 -12.06
CA LEU A 26 9.86 9.18 -11.22
C LEU A 26 9.81 8.81 -9.73
N VAL A 27 9.26 7.65 -9.38
CA VAL A 27 9.20 7.18 -7.99
C VAL A 27 10.60 6.96 -7.44
N LEU A 28 11.44 6.23 -8.17
CA LEU A 28 12.81 5.94 -7.74
C LEU A 28 13.65 7.21 -7.55
N ASP A 29 13.48 8.21 -8.41
CA ASP A 29 14.16 9.51 -8.29
C ASP A 29 13.61 10.35 -7.11
N ALA A 30 12.34 10.16 -6.72
CA ALA A 30 11.69 10.87 -5.62
C ALA A 30 11.92 10.23 -4.24
N THR A 31 12.31 8.95 -4.19
CA THR A 31 12.52 8.20 -2.94
C THR A 31 13.95 8.32 -2.41
N PRO A 32 14.15 8.20 -1.07
CA PRO A 32 15.49 8.17 -0.49
C PRO A 32 16.35 7.03 -1.04
N ALA A 33 17.60 7.32 -1.38
CA ALA A 33 18.54 6.37 -2.01
C ALA A 33 18.90 5.12 -1.17
N ALA A 34 18.44 5.02 0.07
CA ALA A 34 18.77 3.92 0.98
C ALA A 34 17.85 2.70 0.84
N ARG A 35 16.80 2.76 0.02
CA ARG A 35 15.85 1.66 -0.14
C ARG A 35 16.13 0.82 -1.37
N ASP A 36 15.73 -0.45 -1.27
CA ASP A 36 15.85 -1.41 -2.35
C ASP A 36 14.78 -1.11 -3.43
N PRO A 37 15.18 -0.79 -4.67
CA PRO A 37 14.25 -0.64 -5.79
C PRO A 37 13.38 -1.87 -6.08
N GLU A 38 13.74 -3.05 -5.59
CA GLU A 38 12.90 -4.26 -5.70
C GLU A 38 11.65 -4.22 -4.81
N GLU A 39 11.61 -3.34 -3.79
CA GLU A 39 10.40 -3.09 -2.97
C GLU A 39 9.33 -2.27 -3.72
N LEU A 40 9.67 -1.67 -4.87
CA LEU A 40 8.72 -0.91 -5.67
C LEU A 40 7.66 -1.82 -6.26
N GLU A 41 6.40 -1.58 -5.92
CA GLU A 41 5.29 -2.27 -6.57
C GLU A 41 4.97 -1.66 -7.92
N THR A 42 4.93 -2.53 -8.91
CA THR A 42 4.81 -2.14 -10.32
C THR A 42 3.63 -2.80 -11.02
N VAL A 43 3.01 -3.74 -10.30
CA VAL A 43 1.85 -4.49 -10.73
C VAL A 43 0.79 -4.21 -9.71
N LEU A 44 -0.17 -3.41 -10.14
CA LEU A 44 -1.10 -2.77 -9.24
C LEU A 44 -2.42 -3.53 -9.24
N ARG A 45 -3.04 -3.63 -8.08
CA ARG A 45 -4.36 -4.20 -7.85
C ARG A 45 -5.12 -3.35 -6.84
N CYS A 46 -6.21 -2.74 -7.28
CA CYS A 46 -7.01 -1.84 -6.45
C CYS A 46 -7.55 -2.54 -5.18
N PRO A 47 -7.05 -2.22 -3.97
CA PRO A 47 -7.40 -2.92 -2.73
C PRO A 47 -8.66 -2.34 -2.08
N LEU A 48 -9.39 -1.46 -2.76
CA LEU A 48 -10.63 -0.89 -2.26
C LEU A 48 -11.80 -1.88 -2.40
N GLU A 49 -12.77 -1.80 -1.50
CA GLU A 49 -14.11 -2.36 -1.73
C GLU A 49 -14.70 -1.76 -3.01
N ALA A 50 -15.52 -2.52 -3.75
CA ALA A 50 -16.13 -2.09 -4.99
C ALA A 50 -16.71 -0.68 -4.89
N HIS A 51 -16.20 0.21 -5.73
CA HIS A 51 -16.46 1.64 -5.69
C HIS A 51 -16.90 2.15 -7.07
N ALA A 52 -17.75 3.19 -7.08
CA ALA A 52 -18.33 3.75 -8.30
C ALA A 52 -17.57 4.96 -8.86
N THR A 53 -16.46 5.35 -8.22
CA THR A 53 -15.72 6.59 -8.52
C THR A 53 -14.96 6.56 -9.85
N GLY A 54 -14.81 5.40 -10.48
CA GLY A 54 -14.04 5.20 -11.72
C GLY A 54 -12.52 5.32 -11.56
N TRP A 55 -12.04 5.70 -10.37
CA TRP A 55 -10.62 5.82 -10.03
C TRP A 55 -10.18 4.68 -9.14
N HIS A 56 -9.07 4.06 -9.50
CA HIS A 56 -8.41 2.98 -8.78
C HIS A 56 -7.10 3.46 -8.17
N TYR A 57 -6.68 2.77 -7.11
CA TYR A 57 -5.55 3.16 -6.28
C TYR A 57 -4.77 1.92 -5.90
N ASP A 58 -3.45 2.00 -5.79
CA ASP A 58 -2.66 0.98 -5.12
C ASP A 58 -1.39 1.57 -4.54
N VAL A 59 -0.86 0.95 -3.49
CA VAL A 59 0.43 1.34 -2.91
C VAL A 59 1.53 0.92 -3.86
N VAL A 60 2.35 1.87 -4.26
CA VAL A 60 3.57 1.59 -5.04
C VAL A 60 4.81 1.52 -4.14
N TRP A 61 4.79 2.25 -3.03
CA TRP A 61 5.91 2.30 -2.11
C TRP A 61 5.43 2.69 -0.71
N GLN A 62 5.72 1.88 0.30
CA GLN A 62 5.43 2.24 1.69
C GLN A 62 6.58 3.07 2.26
N LEU A 63 6.35 4.24 2.85
CA LEU A 63 7.43 5.02 3.47
C LEU A 63 7.55 4.64 4.95
N ASP A 64 8.78 4.43 5.46
CA ASP A 64 9.00 3.96 6.84
C ASP A 64 8.58 4.98 7.91
N ASP A 65 8.42 6.24 7.53
CA ASP A 65 8.02 7.30 8.42
C ASP A 65 6.48 7.42 8.43
N PRO A 66 5.83 7.11 9.57
CA PRO A 66 4.37 7.21 9.69
C PRO A 66 3.84 8.63 9.44
N ASP A 67 4.67 9.67 9.59
CA ASP A 67 4.27 11.05 9.27
C ASP A 67 4.41 11.37 7.77
N SER A 68 5.14 10.54 7.01
CA SER A 68 5.34 10.70 5.57
C SER A 68 4.22 10.06 4.74
N GLY A 69 3.54 9.03 5.26
CA GLY A 69 2.50 8.29 4.55
C GLY A 69 3.07 7.32 3.51
N ASP A 70 2.23 6.85 2.57
CA ASP A 70 2.63 5.91 1.52
C ASP A 70 2.54 6.58 0.14
N MET A 71 3.31 6.09 -0.83
CA MET A 71 3.17 6.47 -2.23
C MET A 71 2.13 5.59 -2.91
N TRP A 72 1.17 6.21 -3.57
CA TRP A 72 0.05 5.55 -4.23
C TRP A 72 0.01 5.91 -5.71
N ALA A 73 -0.17 4.90 -6.57
CA ALA A 73 -0.51 5.11 -7.97
C ALA A 73 -2.03 5.23 -8.15
N LEU A 74 -2.45 6.06 -9.10
CA LEU A 74 -3.84 6.25 -9.48
C LEU A 74 -4.03 5.97 -10.97
N TRP A 75 -5.15 5.32 -11.30
CA TRP A 75 -5.55 5.11 -12.69
C TRP A 75 -7.07 5.08 -12.84
N ALA A 76 -7.56 5.47 -14.02
CA ALA A 76 -8.96 5.31 -14.38
C ALA A 76 -9.23 3.85 -14.82
N GLU A 77 -10.49 3.43 -14.77
CA GLU A 77 -10.88 2.09 -15.21
C GLU A 77 -10.45 1.79 -16.65
N GLY A 78 -9.65 0.74 -16.83
CA GLY A 78 -9.14 0.31 -18.14
C GLY A 78 -7.86 1.03 -18.62
N ASP A 79 -7.42 2.07 -17.90
CA ASP A 79 -6.23 2.84 -18.24
C ASP A 79 -4.97 2.39 -17.47
N THR A 80 -3.81 2.90 -17.88
CA THR A 80 -2.57 2.76 -17.12
C THR A 80 -2.43 3.86 -16.08
N PRO A 81 -1.66 3.65 -15.00
CA PRO A 81 -1.32 4.69 -14.03
C PRO A 81 -0.67 5.88 -14.70
N GLU A 82 -1.19 7.06 -14.40
CA GLU A 82 -0.66 8.33 -14.93
C GLU A 82 -0.09 9.21 -13.82
N LEU A 83 -0.41 8.91 -12.56
CA LEU A 83 -0.08 9.73 -11.41
C LEU A 83 0.35 8.87 -10.22
N VAL A 84 1.39 9.33 -9.53
CA VAL A 84 1.77 8.88 -8.19
C VAL A 84 1.64 10.05 -7.22
N VAL A 85 1.05 9.79 -6.06
CA VAL A 85 0.88 10.77 -4.98
C VAL A 85 1.41 10.19 -3.67
N ILE A 86 1.84 11.05 -2.77
CA ILE A 86 2.06 10.68 -1.37
C ILE A 86 0.77 10.96 -0.61
N GLN A 87 0.26 9.98 0.12
CA GLN A 87 -0.94 10.16 0.94
C GLN A 87 -0.69 9.68 2.36
N PRO A 88 -1.15 10.44 3.38
CA PRO A 88 -1.01 10.02 4.76
C PRO A 88 -1.85 8.77 5.02
N ASP A 89 -1.38 7.97 5.95
CA ASP A 89 -2.07 6.78 6.41
C ASP A 89 -3.47 7.09 6.94
N CYS A 90 -4.40 6.16 6.74
CA CYS A 90 -5.69 6.26 7.39
C CYS A 90 -5.49 6.27 8.91
N SER A 91 -6.07 7.26 9.60
CA SER A 91 -6.01 7.34 11.06
C SER A 91 -6.62 6.12 11.79
N ALA A 92 -7.36 5.27 11.08
CA ALA A 92 -7.82 3.97 11.59
C ALA A 92 -6.70 2.91 11.61
N ARG A 93 -5.61 3.06 10.85
CA ARG A 93 -4.44 2.16 10.79
C ARG A 93 -3.75 2.02 12.16
N GLY A 94 -3.80 3.06 12.99
CA GLY A 94 -3.20 3.08 14.34
C GLY A 94 -4.13 2.71 15.49
N ARG A 95 -5.41 2.38 15.26
CA ARG A 95 -6.36 2.02 16.34
C ARG A 95 -6.34 0.52 16.63
N ALA A 96 -5.17 -0.09 16.73
CA ALA A 96 -5.04 -1.35 17.44
C ALA A 96 -5.19 -1.06 18.94
N SER A 97 -6.41 -1.23 19.46
CA SER A 97 -6.72 -1.38 20.89
C SER A 97 -5.97 -0.44 21.85
N GLY A 98 -6.59 0.69 22.21
CA GLY A 98 -6.41 1.16 23.59
C GLY A 98 -6.71 -0.01 24.55
N PRO A 99 -6.03 -0.13 25.70
CA PRO A 99 -6.26 -1.25 26.61
C PRO A 99 -7.75 -1.30 26.91
N ASN A 100 -8.38 -2.39 26.48
CA ASN A 100 -9.77 -2.68 26.76
C ASN A 100 -9.86 -3.08 28.24
N THR A 101 -9.69 -2.11 29.15
CA THR A 101 -10.05 -2.26 30.56
C THR A 101 -11.56 -2.14 30.69
N VAL A 102 -12.28 -3.11 30.12
CA VAL A 102 -13.62 -3.43 30.63
C VAL A 102 -13.42 -4.10 31.99
N PRO A 103 -13.99 -3.57 33.08
CA PRO A 103 -13.98 -4.25 34.37
C PRO A 103 -14.63 -5.63 34.21
N VAL A 104 -13.97 -6.65 34.74
CA VAL A 104 -14.40 -8.07 34.68
C VAL A 104 -15.60 -8.32 35.61
N GLU A 105 -16.53 -7.40 35.82
CA GLU A 105 -17.69 -7.66 36.69
C GLU A 105 -18.97 -7.01 36.17
N ALA A 106 -19.56 -7.61 35.14
CA ALA A 106 -21.01 -7.78 34.97
C ALA A 106 -21.32 -8.37 33.57
N ARG A 107 -21.31 -9.71 33.46
CA ARG A 107 -21.97 -10.41 32.35
C ARG A 107 -23.03 -11.35 32.89
N SER A 108 -24.19 -10.77 33.23
CA SER A 108 -25.46 -11.49 33.20
C SER A 108 -26.14 -11.24 31.85
N ALA A 109 -26.37 -12.34 31.14
CA ALA A 109 -27.33 -12.58 30.06
C ALA A 109 -27.84 -11.38 29.25
N SER A 110 -27.45 -11.28 27.98
CA SER A 110 -28.42 -11.06 26.89
C SER A 110 -27.81 -11.34 25.51
N HIS A 111 -28.70 -11.70 24.60
CA HIS A 111 -28.50 -12.39 23.34
C HIS A 111 -27.81 -11.56 22.23
N ASN A 112 -27.07 -12.27 21.39
CA ASN A 112 -27.04 -12.14 19.93
C ASN A 112 -26.83 -10.74 19.33
N ARG A 113 -25.57 -10.28 19.35
CA ARG A 113 -24.96 -9.60 18.20
C ARG A 113 -23.53 -10.13 18.06
N LYS A 114 -23.26 -10.81 16.94
CA LYS A 114 -21.91 -11.11 16.48
C LYS A 114 -21.25 -9.75 16.25
N SER A 115 -20.55 -9.22 17.25
CA SER A 115 -19.71 -8.05 17.07
C SER A 115 -18.56 -8.50 16.18
N VAL A 116 -18.72 -8.32 14.88
CA VAL A 116 -17.61 -8.31 13.93
C VAL A 116 -16.57 -7.40 14.55
N ALA A 117 -15.41 -7.95 14.87
CA ALA A 117 -14.36 -7.24 15.60
C ALA A 117 -14.00 -5.97 14.82
N GLN A 118 -14.28 -4.81 15.41
CA GLN A 118 -14.04 -3.48 14.82
C GLN A 118 -12.55 -3.09 14.87
N ASN A 119 -11.66 -4.06 14.69
CA ASN A 119 -10.22 -3.93 14.93
C ASN A 119 -9.37 -4.32 13.72
N GLU A 120 -9.96 -4.37 12.53
CA GLU A 120 -9.20 -4.56 11.30
C GLU A 120 -8.61 -3.21 10.92
N VAL A 121 -7.30 -3.13 11.10
CA VAL A 121 -6.42 -2.01 10.77
C VAL A 121 -6.65 -1.65 9.30
N CYS A 122 -7.14 -0.45 9.05
CA CYS A 122 -7.30 0.05 7.69
C CYS A 122 -5.92 0.17 7.02
N SER A 123 -5.65 -0.59 5.96
CA SER A 123 -4.40 -0.53 5.17
C SER A 123 -4.42 0.57 4.09
N LEU A 124 -5.42 1.46 4.11
CA LEU A 124 -5.62 2.49 3.09
C LEU A 124 -5.18 3.88 3.57
N PHE A 125 -5.21 4.86 2.67
CA PHE A 125 -4.87 6.28 2.95
C PHE A 125 -6.04 7.10 3.54
N ALA A 126 -5.76 8.25 4.17
CA ALA A 126 -6.73 9.02 4.96
C ALA A 126 -8.03 9.48 4.26
N LEU A 127 -8.12 9.42 2.93
CA LEU A 127 -9.26 9.89 2.12
C LEU A 127 -9.75 8.84 1.12
N HIS A 128 -9.55 7.54 1.40
CA HIS A 128 -9.90 6.49 0.47
C HIS A 128 -11.43 6.41 0.19
N PRO A 129 -11.86 6.31 -1.09
CA PRO A 129 -13.27 6.12 -1.43
C PRO A 129 -13.66 4.65 -1.22
N GLY A 130 -14.14 4.27 -0.04
CA GLY A 130 -14.61 2.91 0.23
C GLY A 130 -14.60 2.53 1.71
N GLY A 131 -15.07 1.32 2.02
CA GLY A 131 -14.86 0.71 3.34
C GLY A 131 -13.37 0.40 3.59
N HIS A 132 -13.04 -0.05 4.81
CA HIS A 132 -11.69 -0.52 5.13
C HIS A 132 -11.30 -1.67 4.18
N SER A 133 -10.08 -1.64 3.64
CA SER A 133 -9.56 -2.69 2.76
C SER A 133 -9.36 -3.99 3.53
N PHE A 134 -9.60 -5.10 2.85
CA PHE A 134 -9.37 -6.46 3.34
C PHE A 134 -8.23 -7.09 2.53
N GLU A 135 -7.41 -7.92 3.16
CA GLU A 135 -6.44 -8.74 2.43
C GLU A 135 -7.15 -9.56 1.35
N PHE A 136 -6.62 -9.55 0.13
CA PHE A 136 -7.13 -10.42 -0.94
C PHE A 136 -6.87 -11.87 -0.56
N THR A 137 -7.92 -12.64 -0.27
CA THR A 137 -7.80 -14.08 0.04
C THR A 137 -7.70 -14.96 -1.21
N ASP A 138 -7.77 -14.37 -2.41
CA ASP A 138 -7.79 -15.15 -3.65
C ASP A 138 -6.38 -15.53 -4.09
N SER A 139 -6.11 -16.84 -4.04
CA SER A 139 -4.84 -17.50 -4.37
C SER A 139 -4.62 -17.75 -5.86
N GLN A 140 -5.54 -17.34 -6.74
CA GLN A 140 -5.52 -17.69 -8.16
C GLN A 140 -5.48 -16.46 -9.04
N ASP A 141 -4.32 -15.82 -9.18
CA ASP A 141 -4.24 -14.70 -10.14
C ASP A 141 -2.82 -14.17 -10.45
N GLU A 142 -1.82 -15.06 -10.43
CA GLU A 142 -0.41 -14.74 -10.70
C GLU A 142 -0.03 -14.73 -12.19
N ASP A 143 -0.96 -15.08 -13.10
CA ASP A 143 -0.56 -15.50 -14.44
C ASP A 143 -0.93 -14.51 -15.57
N PHE A 144 0.13 -14.07 -16.25
CA PHE A 144 0.27 -14.05 -17.73
C PHE A 144 0.27 -12.75 -18.53
N ARG A 145 0.21 -11.55 -17.93
CA ARG A 145 0.56 -10.30 -18.68
C ARG A 145 1.66 -9.44 -18.07
N LEU A 146 2.20 -9.89 -16.94
CA LEU A 146 3.24 -9.22 -16.17
C LEU A 146 4.66 -9.41 -16.70
N ALA A 147 4.99 -10.61 -17.17
CA ALA A 147 6.38 -11.04 -17.30
C ALA A 147 7.25 -10.16 -18.21
N ALA A 148 6.70 -9.67 -19.33
CA ALA A 148 7.46 -8.84 -20.27
C ALA A 148 7.70 -7.42 -19.75
N ALA A 149 6.65 -6.77 -19.21
CA ALA A 149 6.78 -5.45 -18.58
C ALA A 149 7.66 -5.52 -17.32
N CYS A 150 7.52 -6.56 -16.50
CA CYS A 150 8.39 -6.81 -15.35
C CYS A 150 9.87 -6.99 -15.76
N HIS A 151 10.17 -7.57 -16.92
CA HIS A 151 11.56 -7.77 -17.35
C HIS A 151 12.25 -6.44 -17.72
N GLU A 152 11.62 -5.60 -18.54
CA GLU A 152 12.17 -4.28 -18.89
C GLU A 152 12.33 -3.39 -17.64
N LEU A 153 11.38 -3.51 -16.74
CA LEU A 153 11.32 -2.76 -15.51
C LEU A 153 12.41 -3.16 -14.50
N ARG A 154 12.61 -4.47 -14.30
CA ARG A 154 13.75 -4.99 -13.54
C ARG A 154 15.08 -4.52 -14.10
N ALA A 155 15.20 -4.42 -15.42
CA ALA A 155 16.42 -3.92 -16.04
C ALA A 155 16.66 -2.42 -15.74
N VAL A 156 15.61 -1.63 -15.53
CA VAL A 156 15.73 -0.20 -15.17
C VAL A 156 16.10 -0.06 -13.71
N ILE A 157 15.38 -0.77 -12.84
CA ILE A 157 15.68 -0.90 -11.41
C ILE A 157 17.15 -1.27 -11.20
N ALA A 158 17.63 -2.32 -11.89
CA ALA A 158 19.03 -2.75 -11.79
C ALA A 158 20.03 -1.68 -12.25
N ARG A 159 19.71 -0.89 -13.28
CA ARG A 159 20.59 0.20 -13.74
C ARG A 159 20.65 1.34 -12.73
N GLN A 160 19.54 1.70 -12.09
CA GLN A 160 19.53 2.74 -11.06
C GLN A 160 20.29 2.28 -9.80
N ALA A 161 20.10 1.03 -9.37
CA ALA A 161 20.87 0.45 -8.26
C ALA A 161 22.39 0.49 -8.51
N GLN A 162 22.84 0.21 -9.74
CA GLN A 162 24.25 0.29 -10.12
C GLN A 162 24.79 1.72 -10.30
N SER A 163 23.89 2.70 -10.48
CA SER A 163 24.26 4.10 -10.69
C SER A 163 24.32 4.90 -9.40
N SER A 164 23.88 4.34 -8.27
CA SER A 164 24.04 4.94 -6.95
C SER A 164 25.50 4.71 -6.51
N PRO A 165 26.37 5.74 -6.55
CA PRO A 165 27.73 5.57 -6.08
C PRO A 165 27.62 5.43 -4.56
N ASP A 166 28.10 4.32 -4.03
CA ASP A 166 28.42 4.15 -2.63
C ASP A 166 29.43 5.26 -2.24
N GLY A 167 28.87 6.42 -1.92
CA GLY A 167 29.50 7.60 -1.38
C GLY A 167 29.68 7.43 0.13
N LEU A 168 30.09 6.24 0.58
CA LEU A 168 30.86 6.13 1.80
C LEU A 168 32.26 6.68 1.50
N GLY A 169 32.32 8.01 1.31
CA GLY A 169 33.55 8.74 1.42
C GLY A 169 34.08 8.48 2.83
N GLU A 170 35.10 7.64 2.92
CA GLU A 170 36.00 7.58 4.07
C GLU A 170 36.31 9.02 4.45
N ARG A 171 35.75 9.50 5.58
CA ARG A 171 36.09 10.82 6.11
C ARG A 171 37.60 10.75 6.37
N PRO A 172 38.43 11.57 5.71
CA PRO A 172 39.85 11.59 6.02
C PRO A 172 39.97 11.96 7.49
N SER A 173 40.47 11.02 8.30
CA SER A 173 40.82 11.24 9.70
C SER A 173 41.79 12.43 9.75
N ARG A 174 41.28 13.62 10.06
CA ARG A 174 42.11 14.76 10.41
C ARG A 174 42.88 14.37 11.67
N ARG A 175 44.14 14.00 11.50
CA ARG A 175 45.11 14.03 12.59
C ARG A 175 45.21 15.48 13.04
N LEU A 176 44.66 15.78 14.20
CA LEU A 176 45.04 16.93 14.99
C LEU A 176 46.52 16.73 15.32
N SER A 177 47.38 17.54 14.72
CA SER A 177 48.74 17.72 15.21
C SER A 177 48.66 18.70 16.38
N ASP A 178 49.09 18.24 17.55
CA ASP A 178 49.40 19.06 18.72
C ASP A 178 50.50 20.08 18.40
N ASP A 179 50.29 21.32 18.85
CA ASP A 179 51.31 22.36 19.09
C ASP A 179 51.06 22.92 20.50
#